data_AF-A0A9D6RUM5-F1
#
_entry.id   AF-A0A9D6RUM5-F1
#
_cell.length_a   1.000
_cell.length_b   1.000
_cell.length_c   1.000
_cell.angle_alpha   90.00
_cell.angle_beta   90.00
_cell.angle_gamma   90.00
#
_symmetry.space_group_name_H-M   'P 1'
#
loop_
_entity.id
_entity.type
_entity.pdbx_description
1 polymer ?
#
loop_
_entity_poly.entity_id
_entity_poly.type
_entity_poly.pdbx_seq_one_letter_code
_entity_poly.pdbx_strand_id
1 'polypeptide(L)'
;MEKARVRKVHLLFPETLIQELNRTVRPRTKSQFVVEAVQEKLDRLRLEKGLRAGFGAWRDKNHPDLRTHQDMERYLRALRHSTQERLRRLARLRNEPLPPR
;
A
#
# COMPACT_ATOMS: atom_id res chain seq x y z
N MET A 1 -7.78 -0.92 21.36
CA MET A 1 -8.21 -1.01 19.95
C MET A 1 -9.72 -1.11 19.93
N GLU A 2 -10.39 -0.12 19.34
CA GLU A 2 -11.86 -0.07 19.29
C GLU A 2 -12.38 -1.24 18.44
N LYS A 3 -13.24 -2.09 19.01
CA LYS A 3 -13.85 -3.21 18.28
C LYS A 3 -14.73 -2.63 17.17
N ALA A 4 -14.42 -2.97 15.92
CA ALA A 4 -15.24 -2.57 14.78
C ALA A 4 -16.69 -3.05 14.97
N ARG A 5 -17.65 -2.13 14.83
CA ARG A 5 -19.08 -2.45 14.93
C ARG A 5 -19.50 -3.25 13.70
N VAL A 6 -20.00 -4.47 13.90
CA VAL A 6 -20.51 -5.32 12.82
C VAL A 6 -21.98 -4.98 12.57
N ARG A 7 -22.36 -4.80 11.30
CA ARG A 7 -23.75 -4.63 10.87
C ARG A 7 -24.14 -5.77 9.92
N LYS A 8 -25.37 -6.29 10.08
CA LYS A 8 -25.92 -7.31 9.18
C LYS A 8 -26.39 -6.64 7.89
N VAL A 9 -26.03 -7.22 6.75
CA VAL A 9 -26.46 -6.81 5.41
C VAL A 9 -27.16 -7.99 4.75
N HIS A 10 -28.29 -7.74 4.08
CA HIS A 10 -28.99 -8.74 3.30
C HIS A 10 -28.48 -8.69 1.85
N LEU A 11 -27.90 -9.79 1.39
CA LEU A 11 -27.36 -9.94 0.04
C LEU A 11 -27.99 -11.16 -0.63
N LEU A 12 -28.32 -11.03 -1.91
CA LEU A 12 -28.78 -12.13 -2.74
C LEU A 12 -27.57 -12.76 -3.43
N PHE A 13 -27.47 -14.09 -3.34
CA PHE A 13 -26.43 -14.86 -4.02
C PHE A 13 -27.09 -15.85 -4.98
N PRO A 14 -26.54 -16.03 -6.19
CA PRO A 14 -26.96 -17.12 -7.07
C PRO A 14 -26.81 -18.47 -6.37
N GLU A 15 -27.75 -19.38 -6.63
CA GLU A 15 -27.73 -20.70 -6.01
C GLU A 15 -26.45 -21.48 -6.36
N THR A 16 -26.01 -21.38 -7.61
CA THR A 16 -24.77 -21.99 -8.10
C THR A 16 -23.55 -21.57 -7.29
N LEU A 17 -23.46 -20.28 -6.95
CA LEU A 17 -22.36 -19.73 -6.15
C LEU A 17 -22.40 -20.24 -4.70
N ILE A 18 -23.61 -20.36 -4.12
CA ILE A 18 -23.77 -20.90 -2.77
C ILE A 18 -23.38 -22.39 -2.73
N GLN A 19 -23.74 -23.16 -3.76
CA GLN A 19 -23.35 -24.57 -3.87
C GLN A 19 -21.83 -24.71 -3.95
N GLU A 20 -21.16 -23.89 -4.77
CA GLU A 20 -19.70 -23.87 -4.86
C GLU A 20 -19.06 -23.46 -3.54
N LEU A 21 -19.55 -22.39 -2.90
CA LEU A 21 -19.07 -21.93 -1.60
C LEU A 21 -19.19 -23.04 -0.53
N ASN A 22 -20.29 -23.80 -0.55
CA ASN A 22 -20.53 -24.90 0.38
C ASN A 22 -19.61 -26.11 0.14
N ARG A 23 -19.19 -26.35 -1.11
CA ARG A 23 -18.25 -27.43 -1.45
C ARG A 23 -16.81 -27.06 -1.08
N THR A 24 -16.43 -25.80 -1.29
CA THR A 24 -15.03 -25.35 -1.15
C THR A 24 -14.71 -24.89 0.27
N VAL A 25 -15.65 -24.21 0.94
CA VAL A 25 -15.40 -23.57 2.24
C VAL A 25 -15.92 -24.42 3.39
N ARG A 26 -15.10 -24.57 4.42
CA ARG A 26 -15.44 -25.33 5.63
C ARG A 26 -16.73 -24.82 6.29
N PRO A 27 -17.49 -25.70 6.95
CA PRO A 27 -18.62 -25.27 7.77
C PRO A 27 -18.18 -24.25 8.82
N ARG A 28 -19.02 -23.23 9.08
CA ARG A 28 -18.82 -22.16 10.08
C ARG A 28 -17.82 -21.03 9.73
N THR A 29 -17.09 -21.11 8.61
CA THR A 29 -16.16 -20.03 8.19
C THR A 29 -16.65 -19.22 6.98
N LYS A 30 -17.88 -19.45 6.51
CA LYS A 30 -18.44 -18.81 5.30
C LYS A 30 -18.54 -17.29 5.41
N SER A 31 -18.97 -16.78 6.56
CA SER A 31 -19.07 -15.33 6.78
C SER A 31 -17.69 -14.66 6.72
N GLN A 32 -16.69 -15.28 7.34
CA GLN A 32 -15.31 -14.80 7.31
C GLN A 32 -14.76 -14.81 5.87
N PHE A 33 -14.96 -15.91 5.14
CA PHE A 33 -14.54 -16.01 3.75
C PHE A 33 -15.17 -14.91 2.87
N VAL A 34 -16.47 -14.66 3.02
CA VAL A 34 -17.15 -13.60 2.26
C VAL A 34 -16.60 -12.21 2.64
N VAL A 35 -16.35 -11.95 3.93
CA VAL A 35 -15.76 -10.68 4.37
C VAL A 35 -14.37 -10.48 3.79
N GLU A 36 -13.52 -11.50 3.83
CA GLU A 36 -12.17 -11.48 3.26
C GLU A 36 -12.21 -11.23 1.74
N ALA A 37 -13.05 -11.95 1.00
CA ALA A 37 -13.21 -11.78 -0.44
C ALA A 37 -13.71 -10.37 -0.81
N VAL A 38 -14.66 -9.83 -0.05
CA VAL A 38 -15.14 -8.45 -0.24
C VAL A 38 -14.02 -7.44 0.04
N GLN A 39 -13.25 -7.64 1.11
CA GLN A 39 -12.13 -6.77 1.46
C GLN A 39 -11.07 -6.75 0.35
N GLU A 40 -10.64 -7.92 -0.11
CA GLU A 40 -9.68 -8.06 -1.20
C GLU A 40 -10.17 -7.36 -2.48
N LYS A 41 -11.45 -7.57 -2.83
CA LYS A 41 -12.04 -6.93 -4.02
C LYS A 41 -12.07 -5.41 -3.89
N LEU A 42 -12.43 -4.88 -2.72
CA LEU A 42 -12.43 -3.45 -2.47
C LEU A 42 -11.03 -2.86 -2.56
N ASP A 43 -10.03 -3.54 -2.01
CA ASP A 43 -8.63 -3.08 -2.07
C ASP A 43 -8.10 -3.07 -3.49
N ARG A 44 -8.46 -4.08 -4.30
CA ARG A 44 -8.15 -4.10 -5.73
C ARG A 44 -8.78 -2.92 -6.48
N LEU A 45 -10.04 -2.59 -6.18
CA LEU A 45 -10.72 -1.43 -6.79
C LEU A 45 -10.09 -0.11 -6.36
N ARG A 46 -9.68 0.02 -5.09
CA ARG A 46 -8.94 1.21 -4.60
C ARG A 46 -7.61 1.36 -5.31
N LEU A 47 -6.86 0.27 -5.46
CA LEU A 47 -5.60 0.26 -6.19
C LEU A 47 -5.82 0.68 -7.65
N GLU A 48 -6.80 0.09 -8.34
CA GLU A 48 -7.10 0.44 -9.72
C GLU A 48 -7.44 1.93 -9.87
N LYS A 49 -8.27 2.47 -8.97
CA LYS A 49 -8.58 3.90 -8.94
C LYS A 49 -7.33 4.75 -8.72
N GLY A 50 -6.46 4.35 -7.79
CA GLY A 50 -5.20 5.03 -7.52
C GLY A 50 -4.27 5.03 -8.72
N LEU A 51 -4.13 3.89 -9.41
CA LEU A 51 -3.32 3.77 -10.62
C LEU A 51 -3.87 4.63 -11.76
N ARG A 52 -5.19 4.65 -11.98
CA ARG A 52 -5.82 5.51 -12.97
C ARG A 52 -5.61 6.99 -12.65
N ALA A 53 -5.74 7.39 -11.39
CA ALA A 53 -5.54 8.77 -10.96
C ALA A 53 -4.07 9.21 -11.03
N GLY A 54 -3.13 8.29 -10.74
CA GLY A 54 -1.69 8.52 -10.81
C GLY A 54 -1.10 8.38 -12.21
N PHE A 55 -1.88 7.90 -13.19
CA PHE A 55 -1.42 7.75 -14.56
C PHE A 55 -1.03 9.13 -15.14
N GLY A 56 0.22 9.27 -15.56
CA GLY A 56 0.76 10.54 -16.05
C GLY A 56 1.15 11.56 -14.98
N ALA A 57 1.07 11.19 -13.68
CA ALA A 57 1.67 11.98 -12.60
C ALA A 57 3.19 12.07 -12.78
N TRP A 58 3.81 10.97 -13.20
CA TRP A 58 5.23 10.89 -13.51
C TRP A 58 5.48 11.07 -15.02
N ARG A 59 5.87 12.27 -15.42
CA ARG A 59 6.30 12.60 -16.79
C ARG A 59 7.64 13.31 -16.74
N ASP A 60 8.51 13.10 -17.73
CA ASP A 60 9.81 13.77 -17.82
C ASP A 60 9.72 15.29 -17.74
N LYS A 61 8.63 15.87 -18.25
CA LYS A 61 8.35 17.31 -18.19
C LYS A 61 8.11 17.80 -16.75
N ASN A 62 7.59 16.94 -15.88
CA ASN A 62 7.28 17.25 -14.49
C ASN A 62 8.46 16.95 -13.54
N HIS A 63 9.34 16.02 -13.93
CA HIS A 63 10.50 15.58 -13.15
C HIS A 63 11.77 15.52 -14.01
N PRO A 64 12.31 16.67 -14.44
CA PRO A 64 13.52 16.72 -15.26
C PRO A 64 14.76 16.19 -14.53
N ASP A 65 14.76 16.26 -13.20
CA ASP A 65 15.77 15.72 -12.29
C ASP A 65 15.82 14.19 -12.26
N LEU A 66 14.85 13.51 -12.88
CA LEU A 66 14.79 12.05 -12.96
C LEU A 66 14.78 11.55 -14.41
N ARG A 67 15.04 12.44 -15.37
CA ARG A 67 14.91 12.16 -16.81
C ARG A 67 16.00 11.25 -17.36
N THR A 68 17.25 11.45 -16.93
CA THR A 68 18.39 10.63 -17.37
C THR A 68 19.00 9.87 -16.19
N HIS A 69 19.84 8.88 -16.50
CA HIS A 69 20.59 8.16 -15.48
C HIS A 69 21.45 9.11 -14.62
N GLN A 70 22.11 10.09 -15.27
CA GLN A 70 22.93 11.08 -14.57
C GLN A 70 22.11 12.01 -13.67
N ASP A 71 20.91 12.40 -14.12
CA ASP A 71 19.99 13.21 -13.32
C ASP A 71 19.49 12.42 -12.10
N MET A 72 19.07 11.17 -12.29
CA MET A 72 18.70 10.27 -11.19
C MET A 72 19.85 10.07 -10.20
N GLU A 73 21.09 9.85 -10.66
CA GLU A 73 22.24 9.73 -9.77
C GLU A 73 22.49 11.01 -8.96
N ARG A 74 22.31 12.19 -9.57
CA ARG A 74 22.44 13.48 -8.88
C ARG A 74 21.35 13.63 -7.83
N TYR A 75 20.10 13.33 -8.19
CA TYR A 75 18.97 13.35 -7.27
C TYR A 75 19.17 12.41 -6.08
N LEU A 76 19.54 11.15 -6.34
CA LEU A 76 19.79 10.15 -5.29
C LEU A 76 20.95 10.55 -4.39
N ARG A 77 22.03 11.12 -4.93
CA ARG A 77 23.15 11.64 -4.12
C ARG A 77 22.69 12.75 -3.18
N ALA A 78 21.91 13.72 -3.68
CA ALA A 78 21.37 14.79 -2.86
C ALA A 78 20.43 14.26 -1.75
N LEU A 79 19.56 13.31 -2.09
CA LEU A 79 18.63 12.69 -1.14
C LEU A 79 19.35 11.89 -0.04
N ARG A 80 20.39 11.13 -0.39
CA ARG A 80 21.21 10.40 0.58
C ARG A 80 21.97 11.37 1.48
N HIS A 81 22.55 12.42 0.90
CA HIS A 81 23.28 13.44 1.66
C HIS A 81 22.37 14.14 2.68
N SER A 82 21.18 14.60 2.27
CA SER A 82 20.24 15.25 3.19
C SER A 82 19.79 14.33 4.32
N THR A 83 19.56 13.06 4.02
CA THR A 83 19.22 12.04 5.01
C THR A 83 20.36 11.81 6.00
N GLN A 84 21.60 11.68 5.51
CA GLN A 84 22.79 11.50 6.34
C GLN A 84 23.03 12.71 7.25
N GLU A 85 22.89 13.93 6.74
CA GLU A 85 23.03 15.15 7.55
C GLU A 85 21.99 15.23 8.66
N ARG A 86 20.73 14.87 8.37
CA ARG A 86 19.68 14.77 9.39
C ARG A 86 20.01 13.74 10.45
N LEU A 87 20.45 12.55 10.06
CA LEU A 87 20.84 11.48 10.99
C LEU A 87 22.04 11.89 11.85
N ARG A 88 23.06 12.52 11.25
CA ARG A 88 24.22 13.08 11.97
C ARG A 88 23.80 14.10 13.02
N ARG A 89 22.87 15.00 12.67
CA ARG A 89 22.32 15.99 13.60
C ARG A 89 21.63 15.32 14.79
N LEU A 90 20.78 14.31 14.54
CA LEU A 90 20.07 13.61 15.60
C LEU A 90 21.01 12.82 16.51
N ALA A 91 22.00 12.13 15.95
CA ALA A 91 23.02 11.41 16.71
C ALA A 91 23.83 12.36 17.61
N ARG A 92 24.22 13.55 17.10
CA ARG A 92 24.87 14.60 17.90
C ARG A 92 24.00 15.06 19.07
N LEU A 93 22.71 15.26 18.85
CA LEU A 93 21.78 15.66 19.92
C LEU A 93 21.56 14.58 20.97
N ARG A 94 21.72 13.30 20.60
CA ARG A 94 21.53 12.14 21.47
C ARG A 94 22.82 11.59 22.09
N ASN A 95 23.97 12.17 21.79
CA ASN A 95 25.30 11.65 22.17
C ASN A 95 25.52 10.19 21.76
N GLU A 96 24.96 9.79 20.61
CA GLU A 96 25.11 8.43 20.06
C GLU A 96 26.20 8.41 18.96
N PRO A 97 26.93 7.29 18.81
CA PRO A 97 27.85 7.13 17.69
C PRO A 97 27.10 7.17 16.36
N LEU A 98 27.73 7.75 15.34
CA LEU A 98 27.13 7.85 14.00
C LEU A 98 26.88 6.45 13.40
N PRO A 99 25.72 6.23 12.76
CA PRO A 99 25.46 4.96 12.09
C PRO A 99 26.44 4.74 10.93
N PRO A 100 26.85 3.47 10.68
CA PRO A 100 27.73 3.12 9.55
C PRO A 100 27.06 3.45 8.20
N ARG A 101 27.89 3.69 7.17
CA ARG A 101 27.44 4.06 5.81
C ARG A 101 27.00 2.87 4.99
#